data_AF-A0A929RRR7-F1
#
_entry.id   AF-A0A929RRR7-F1
#
_cell.length_a   1.000
_cell.length_b   1.000
_cell.length_c   1.000
_cell.angle_alpha   90.00
_cell.angle_beta   90.00
_cell.angle_gamma   90.00
#
_symmetry.space_group_name_H-M   'P 1'
#
loop_
_entity.id
_entity.type
_entity.pdbx_description
1 polymer ?
#
loop_
_entity_poly.entity_id
_entity_poly.type
_entity_poly.pdbx_seq_one_letter_code
_entity_poly.pdbx_strand_id
1 'polypeptide(L)' 'VIARAGNSADGPIVAVRRGRIMATSFHPEVGGDDRIHGLFVDMVARA' A
#
# COMPACT_ATOMS: atom_id res chain seq x y z
N VAL A 1 5.03 1.45 8.09
CA VAL A 1 4.07 2.32 7.38
C VAL A 1 4.61 2.54 5.99
N ILE A 2 3.79 2.43 4.95
CA ILE A 2 4.25 2.59 3.56
C ILE A 2 3.57 3.74 2.82
N ALA A 3 2.42 4.24 3.30
CA ALA A 3 1.82 5.47 2.80
C ALA A 3 1.03 6.21 3.89
N ARG A 4 0.95 7.54 3.73
CA ARG A 4 0.12 8.46 4.52
C ARG A 4 -0.72 9.32 3.60
N ALA A 5 -1.93 9.69 4.03
CA ALA A 5 -2.82 10.53 3.23
C ALA A 5 -2.19 11.90 2.96
N GLY A 6 -2.42 12.43 1.75
CA GLY A 6 -1.89 13.72 1.31
C GLY A 6 -0.36 13.79 1.21
N ASN A 7 0.34 12.65 1.26
CA ASN A 7 1.81 12.59 1.29
C ASN A 7 2.44 13.43 2.43
N SER A 8 1.71 13.60 3.54
CA SER A 8 2.16 14.35 4.71
C SER A 8 2.67 13.41 5.81
N ALA A 9 3.74 13.82 6.51
CA ALA A 9 4.28 13.07 7.65
C ALA A 9 3.26 12.97 8.82
N ASP A 10 2.45 14.02 8.99
CA ASP A 10 1.38 14.08 9.99
C ASP A 10 0.05 13.52 9.46
N GLY A 11 0.00 13.12 8.18
CA GLY A 11 -1.18 12.54 7.56
C GLY A 11 -1.55 11.17 8.16
N PRO A 12 -2.85 10.82 8.18
CA PRO A 12 -3.31 9.49 8.58
C PRO A 12 -2.57 8.37 7.85
N ILE A 13 -2.28 7.28 8.55
CA ILE A 13 -1.73 6.07 7.93
C ILE A 13 -2.82 5.42 7.10
N VAL A 14 -2.56 5.19 5.81
CA VAL A 14 -3.54 4.62 4.86
C VAL A 14 -3.09 3.32 4.20
N ALA A 15 -1.78 3.01 4.27
CA ALA A 15 -1.26 1.72 3.85
C ALA A 15 -0.14 1.25 4.78
N VAL A 16 -0.21 -0.02 5.14
CA VAL A 16 0.75 -0.69 6.04
C VAL A 16 1.21 -2.02 5.47
N ARG A 17 2.41 -2.44 5.88
CA ARG A 17 2.94 -3.77 5.66
C ARG A 17 3.61 -4.26 6.94
N ARG A 18 3.40 -5.53 7.27
CA ARG A 18 4.10 -6.25 8.34
C ARG A 18 4.40 -7.68 7.88
N GLY A 19 5.67 -7.95 7.60
CA GLY A 19 6.09 -9.23 7.02
C GLY A 19 5.41 -9.49 5.67
N ARG A 20 4.66 -10.60 5.59
CA ARG A 20 3.89 -11.05 4.41
C ARG A 20 2.47 -10.49 4.33
N ILE A 21 2.07 -9.64 5.29
CA ILE A 21 0.72 -9.06 5.35
C ILE A 21 0.79 -7.60 4.91
N MET A 22 -0.14 -7.20 4.04
CA MET A 22 -0.36 -5.82 3.60
C MET A 22 -1.83 -5.46 3.79
N ALA A 23 -2.11 -4.19 4.10
CA ALA A 23 -3.47 -3.67 4.19
C ALA A 23 -3.54 -2.20 3.73
N THR A 24 -4.66 -1.85 3.11
CA THR A 24 -5.01 -0.48 2.72
C THR A 24 -6.36 -0.10 3.33
N SER A 25 -6.53 1.17 3.71
CA SER A 25 -7.83 1.72 4.16
C SER A 25 -8.63 2.36 3.02
N PHE A 26 -8.17 2.18 1.79
CA PHE A 26 -8.75 2.69 0.55
C PHE A 26 -8.81 1.58 -0.48
N HIS A 27 -9.48 1.86 -1.59
CA HIS A 27 -9.65 0.98 -2.74
C HIS A 27 -8.50 1.17 -3.75
N PRO A 28 -7.41 0.37 -3.70
CA PRO A 28 -6.30 0.53 -4.65
C PRO A 28 -6.71 0.22 -6.10
N GLU A 29 -7.81 -0.50 -6.30
CA GLU A 29 -8.39 -0.85 -7.60
C GLU A 29 -9.11 0.32 -8.28
N VAL A 30 -9.48 1.34 -7.51
CA VAL A 30 -10.20 2.51 -8.05
C VAL A 30 -9.18 3.48 -8.63
N GLY A 31 -9.21 3.63 -9.96
CA GLY A 31 -8.29 4.47 -10.72
C GLY A 31 -7.48 3.66 -11.74
N GLY A 32 -6.27 4.12 -12.06
CA GLY A 32 -5.37 3.47 -13.02
C GLY A 32 -3.92 3.37 -12.55
N ASP A 33 -3.65 3.63 -11.26
CA ASP A 33 -2.31 3.50 -10.68
C ASP A 33 -2.14 2.09 -10.08
N ASP A 34 -1.22 1.32 -10.64
CA ASP A 34 -1.02 -0.07 -10.29
C ASP A 34 0.08 -0.29 -9.24
N ARG A 35 0.73 0.77 -8.73
CA ARG A 35 1.91 0.63 -7.86
C ARG A 35 1.65 -0.17 -6.58
N ILE A 36 0.46 -0.05 -6.00
CA ILE A 36 0.08 -0.83 -4.80
C ILE A 36 -0.13 -2.31 -5.16
N HIS A 37 -0.73 -2.59 -6.32
CA HIS A 37 -0.87 -3.97 -6.81
C HIS A 37 0.49 -4.58 -7.12
N GLY A 38 1.37 -3.84 -7.81
CA GLY A 38 2.73 -4.24 -8.11
C GLY A 38 3.52 -4.55 -6.84
N LEU A 39 3.40 -3.72 -5.79
CA LEU A 39 4.02 -3.99 -4.49
C LEU A 39 3.56 -5.33 -3.90
N PHE A 40 2.26 -5.65 -3.98
CA PHE A 40 1.74 -6.93 -3.49
C PHE A 40 2.25 -8.12 -4.32
N VAL A 41 2.25 -8.02 -5.65
CA VAL A 41 2.77 -9.06 -6.55
C VAL A 41 4.26 -9.32 -6.27
N ASP A 42 5.05 -8.26 -6.11
CA ASP A 42 6.46 -8.35 -5.71
C ASP A 42 6.65 -9.07 -4.38
N MET A 43 5.75 -8.83 -3.41
CA MET A 43 5.79 -9.53 -2.13
C MET A 43 5.52 -11.03 -2.27
N VAL A 44 4.64 -11.44 -3.20
CA VAL A 44 4.35 -12.85 -3.49
C VAL A 44 5.50 -13.51 -4.25
N ALA A 45 6.13 -12.80 -5.18
CA ALA A 45 7.24 -13.34 -5.98
C ALA A 45 8.52 -13.59 -5.17
N ARG A 46 8.76 -12.79 -4.13
CA ARG A 46 9.96 -12.88 -3.27
C ARG A 46 9.77 -13.78 -2.04
N ALA A 47 8.66 -14.51 -2.00
CA ALA A 47 8.13 -15.17 -0.81
C ALA A 47 8.47 -16.65 -0.72
#